data_AF-F3BDI8-F1
#
_entry.id   AF-F3BDI8-F1
#
_cell.length_a   1.000
_cell.length_b   1.000
_cell.length_c   1.000
_cell.angle_alpha   90.00
_cell.angle_beta   90.00
_cell.angle_gamma   90.00
#
_symmetry.space_group_name_H-M   'P 1'
#
loop_
_entity.id
_entity.type
_entity.pdbx_description
1 polymer ?
#
loop_
_entity_poly.entity_id
_entity_poly.type
_entity_poly.pdbx_seq_one_letter_code
_entity_poly.pdbx_strand_id
1 'polypeptide(L)'
;MQEKRSLTIVTISTILFGIISKWLVGIPYMMWGHFDLHFILSLVLWVLYSTSLYVSWKMDSRSNESMVKIGLYGLGFGMIVSCIKMGIDAIIILMVGRTNNQILLTFAMEIGIVLFGSMIMIFLSCILQKRKFVWDKSLNKYAGVLGGTIGIYAIAFFYFYSKYQALAPYTDIHSLTESGNINLNIMLGMESVMQYSRTFTMLSMITYVIFFIVFWIILQKEGGRSYEKE
;
A
#
# COMPACT_ATOMS: atom_id res chain seq x y z
N MET A 1 20.13 21.05 -5.75
CA MET A 1 18.91 21.55 -5.05
C MET A 1 17.62 20.84 -5.48
N GLN A 2 17.46 20.43 -6.75
CA GLN A 2 16.22 19.81 -7.25
C GLN A 2 15.99 18.37 -6.73
N GLU A 3 17.02 17.53 -6.66
CA GLU A 3 16.96 16.17 -6.10
C GLU A 3 16.45 16.17 -4.63
N LYS A 4 16.96 17.09 -3.81
CA LYS A 4 16.48 17.31 -2.43
C LYS A 4 15.00 17.70 -2.37
N ARG A 5 14.49 18.47 -3.35
CA ARG A 5 13.07 18.86 -3.40
C ARG A 5 12.17 17.69 -3.80
N SER A 6 12.59 16.89 -4.79
CA SER A 6 11.87 15.67 -5.19
C SER A 6 11.74 14.68 -4.04
N LEU A 7 12.84 14.41 -3.34
CA LEU A 7 12.84 13.54 -2.16
C LEU A 7 11.93 14.06 -1.04
N THR A 8 11.91 15.38 -0.83
CA THR A 8 11.05 16.01 0.17
C THR A 8 9.57 15.81 -0.16
N ILE A 9 9.17 16.00 -1.43
CA ILE A 9 7.78 15.83 -1.86
C ILE A 9 7.35 14.37 -1.66
N VAL A 10 8.15 13.41 -2.12
CA VAL A 10 7.81 11.98 -1.93
C VAL A 10 7.73 11.62 -0.45
N THR A 11 8.68 12.07 0.37
CA THR A 11 8.67 11.78 1.81
C THR A 11 7.39 12.31 2.47
N ILE A 12 7.03 13.58 2.21
CA ILE A 12 5.82 14.18 2.75
C ILE A 12 4.57 13.45 2.24
N SER A 13 4.50 13.18 0.93
CA SER A 13 3.37 12.47 0.32
C SER A 13 3.19 11.07 0.88
N THR A 14 4.28 10.31 1.08
CA THR A 14 4.23 8.94 1.61
C THR A 14 3.81 8.93 3.07
N ILE A 15 4.31 9.85 3.90
CA ILE A 15 3.89 9.99 5.30
C ILE A 15 2.41 10.38 5.36
N LEU A 16 2.00 11.38 4.58
CA LEU A 16 0.63 11.86 4.53
C LEU A 16 -0.32 10.77 4.05
N PHE A 17 0.06 10.03 3.00
CA PHE A 17 -0.65 8.86 2.50
C PHE A 17 -0.79 7.80 3.60
N GLY A 18 0.29 7.49 4.32
CA GLY A 18 0.29 6.52 5.41
C GLY A 18 -0.68 6.90 6.54
N ILE A 19 -0.55 8.11 7.07
CA ILE A 19 -1.37 8.60 8.17
C ILE A 19 -2.84 8.73 7.75
N ILE A 20 -3.13 9.37 6.61
CA ILE A 20 -4.50 9.60 6.15
C ILE A 20 -5.18 8.28 5.78
N SER A 21 -4.48 7.34 5.12
CA SER A 21 -5.08 6.05 4.76
C SER A 21 -5.57 5.27 5.98
N LYS A 22 -4.84 5.34 7.11
CA LYS A 22 -5.22 4.64 8.34
C LYS A 22 -6.20 5.43 9.20
N TRP A 23 -6.07 6.75 9.26
CA TRP A 23 -6.93 7.57 10.09
C TRP A 23 -8.31 7.79 9.48
N LEU A 24 -8.38 7.95 8.16
CA LEU A 24 -9.62 8.27 7.45
C LEU A 24 -10.34 7.04 6.88
N VAL A 25 -9.59 6.00 6.48
CA VAL A 25 -10.13 4.85 5.73
C VAL A 25 -10.00 3.54 6.50
N GLY A 26 -9.11 3.47 7.51
CA GLY A 26 -8.79 2.26 8.30
C GLY A 26 -7.98 1.24 7.48
N ILE A 27 -8.47 0.88 6.30
CA ILE A 27 -7.80 0.11 5.26
C ILE A 27 -8.16 0.84 3.95
N PRO A 28 -7.19 1.24 3.09
CA PRO A 28 -7.53 1.88 1.83
C PRO A 28 -8.09 0.82 0.85
N TYR A 29 -9.35 0.44 1.04
CA TYR A 29 -10.10 -0.47 0.19
C TYR A 29 -10.87 0.32 -0.86
N MET A 30 -10.84 -0.16 -2.10
CA MET A 30 -11.77 0.26 -3.15
C MET A 30 -12.54 -0.98 -3.60
N MET A 31 -13.73 -1.20 -3.04
CA MET A 31 -14.58 -2.32 -3.42
C MET A 31 -15.50 -1.92 -4.58
N TRP A 32 -15.36 -2.60 -5.72
CA TRP A 32 -16.24 -2.37 -6.87
C TRP A 32 -17.69 -2.74 -6.52
N GLY A 33 -18.62 -1.80 -6.70
CA GLY A 33 -20.05 -1.98 -6.41
C GLY A 33 -20.53 -1.44 -5.07
N HIS A 34 -19.62 -1.06 -4.16
CA HIS A 34 -19.93 -0.34 -2.92
C HIS A 34 -19.25 1.03 -2.93
N PHE A 35 -19.97 2.03 -3.47
CA PHE A 35 -19.52 3.42 -3.53
C PHE A 35 -19.89 4.18 -2.26
N ASP A 36 -19.10 3.99 -1.21
CA ASP A 36 -19.24 4.72 0.05
C ASP A 36 -18.22 5.88 0.16
N LEU A 37 -18.32 6.65 1.23
CA LEU A 37 -17.40 7.76 1.49
C LEU A 37 -15.94 7.28 1.62
N HIS A 38 -15.71 6.10 2.21
CA HIS A 38 -14.38 5.50 2.34
C HIS A 38 -13.78 5.13 0.98
N PHE A 39 -14.60 4.61 0.06
CA PHE A 39 -14.20 4.36 -1.32
C PHE A 39 -13.72 5.63 -2.00
N ILE A 40 -14.51 6.72 -1.94
CA ILE A 40 -14.16 7.99 -2.59
C ILE A 40 -12.89 8.59 -1.98
N LEU A 41 -12.76 8.54 -0.65
CA LEU A 41 -11.57 9.00 0.05
C LEU A 41 -10.32 8.20 -0.35
N SER A 42 -10.43 6.87 -0.41
CA SER A 42 -9.35 5.99 -0.86
C SER A 42 -8.94 6.31 -2.29
N LEU A 43 -9.90 6.48 -3.19
CA LEU A 43 -9.66 6.82 -4.59
C LEU A 43 -8.92 8.15 -4.72
N VAL A 44 -9.42 9.21 -4.07
CA VAL A 44 -8.76 10.52 -4.07
C VAL A 44 -7.35 10.44 -3.49
N LEU A 45 -7.17 9.67 -2.41
CA LEU A 45 -5.87 9.52 -1.77
C LEU A 45 -4.84 8.86 -2.70
N TRP A 46 -5.23 7.82 -3.44
CA TRP A 46 -4.36 7.17 -4.43
C TRP A 46 -4.07 8.03 -5.65
N VAL A 47 -5.04 8.84 -6.11
CA VAL A 47 -4.83 9.81 -7.18
C VAL A 47 -3.78 10.84 -6.76
N LEU A 48 -3.93 11.42 -5.57
CA LEU A 48 -3.01 12.42 -5.04
C LEU A 48 -1.61 11.84 -4.82
N TYR A 49 -1.52 10.66 -4.20
CA TYR A 49 -0.25 9.99 -3.99
C TYR A 49 0.48 9.72 -5.30
N SER A 50 -0.19 9.12 -6.27
CA SER A 50 0.42 8.76 -7.56
C SER A 50 0.77 9.97 -8.41
N THR A 51 -0.06 11.03 -8.35
CA THR A 51 0.25 12.33 -8.96
C THR A 51 1.52 12.92 -8.35
N SER A 52 1.66 12.88 -7.03
CA SER A 52 2.84 13.43 -6.36
C SER A 52 4.12 12.67 -6.70
N LEU A 53 4.06 11.35 -6.85
CA LEU A 53 5.19 10.53 -7.32
C LEU A 53 5.60 10.92 -8.75
N TYR A 54 4.62 11.08 -9.65
CA TYR A 54 4.87 11.49 -11.03
C TYR A 54 5.51 12.88 -11.11
N VAL A 55 4.96 13.86 -10.37
CA VAL A 55 5.48 15.23 -10.32
C VAL A 55 6.90 15.25 -9.75
N SER A 56 7.13 14.53 -8.65
CA SER A 56 8.45 14.45 -8.00
C SER A 56 9.51 13.92 -8.96
N TRP A 57 9.17 12.92 -9.78
CA TRP A 57 10.08 12.40 -10.79
C TRP A 57 10.34 13.40 -11.93
N LYS A 58 9.30 14.00 -12.52
CA LYS A 58 9.45 14.96 -13.63
C LYS A 58 10.21 16.23 -13.22
N MET A 59 10.13 16.64 -11.95
CA MET A 59 10.94 17.72 -11.38
C MET A 59 12.43 17.38 -11.32
N ASP A 60 12.76 16.10 -11.16
CA ASP A 60 14.15 15.62 -11.12
C ASP A 60 14.72 15.44 -12.54
N SER A 61 13.89 14.98 -13.48
CA SER A 61 14.24 14.76 -14.90
C SER A 61 14.46 16.04 -15.75
N ARG A 62 14.63 17.23 -15.14
CA ARG A 62 14.92 18.53 -15.82
C ARG A 62 14.02 18.85 -17.03
N SER A 63 12.73 18.53 -16.93
CA SER A 63 11.74 18.88 -17.96
C SER A 63 11.56 20.41 -18.06
N ASN A 64 11.74 20.99 -19.25
CA ASN A 64 11.52 22.43 -19.52
C ASN A 64 10.02 22.78 -19.70
N GLU A 65 9.14 21.86 -19.32
CA GLU A 65 7.69 22.01 -19.39
C GLU A 65 7.18 22.84 -18.21
N SER A 66 6.10 23.61 -18.43
CA SER A 66 5.47 24.37 -17.35
C SER A 66 4.95 23.43 -16.26
N MET A 67 5.12 23.84 -14.99
CA MET A 67 4.74 23.06 -13.81
C MET A 67 3.25 22.64 -13.83
N VAL A 68 2.40 23.47 -14.44
CA VAL A 68 0.96 23.19 -14.65
C VAL A 68 0.73 21.99 -15.57
N LYS A 69 1.50 21.87 -16.67
CA LYS A 69 1.37 20.72 -17.59
C LYS A 69 1.83 19.43 -16.93
N ILE A 70 2.94 19.47 -16.17
CA ILE A 70 3.44 18.34 -15.41
C ILE A 70 2.40 17.87 -14.39
N GLY A 71 1.75 18.82 -13.69
CA GLY A 71 0.65 18.52 -12.77
C GLY A 71 -0.54 17.85 -13.46
N LEU A 72 -0.96 18.35 -14.64
CA LEU A 72 -2.08 17.80 -15.39
C LEU A 72 -1.80 16.37 -15.91
N TYR A 73 -0.61 16.12 -16.44
CA TYR A 73 -0.18 14.77 -16.82
C TYR A 73 -0.07 13.84 -15.60
N GLY A 74 0.42 14.36 -14.47
CA GLY A 74 0.47 13.63 -13.21
C GLY A 74 -0.92 13.25 -12.70
N LEU A 75 -1.89 14.14 -12.82
CA LEU A 75 -3.28 13.88 -12.45
C LEU A 75 -3.89 12.79 -13.34
N GLY A 76 -3.70 12.88 -14.66
CA GLY A 76 -4.12 11.83 -15.59
C GLY A 76 -3.50 10.47 -15.25
N PHE A 77 -2.21 10.44 -14.92
CA PHE A 77 -1.53 9.24 -14.45
C PHE A 77 -2.12 8.72 -13.14
N GLY A 78 -2.36 9.59 -12.16
CA GLY A 78 -2.94 9.23 -10.86
C GLY A 78 -4.33 8.61 -10.99
N MET A 79 -5.16 9.11 -11.91
CA MET A 79 -6.48 8.54 -12.21
C MET A 79 -6.36 7.11 -12.75
N ILE A 80 -5.48 6.89 -13.74
CA ILE A 80 -5.27 5.55 -14.32
C ILE A 80 -4.78 4.57 -13.25
N VAL A 81 -3.79 4.98 -12.45
CA VAL A 81 -3.24 4.14 -11.39
C VAL A 81 -4.29 3.78 -10.35
N SER A 82 -5.16 4.73 -9.97
CA SER A 82 -6.22 4.48 -9.00
C SER A 82 -7.27 3.53 -9.54
N CYS A 83 -7.61 3.61 -10.83
CA CYS A 83 -8.50 2.64 -11.48
C CYS A 83 -7.91 1.23 -11.48
N ILE A 84 -6.61 1.09 -11.76
CA ILE A 84 -5.93 -0.21 -11.70
C ILE A 84 -5.93 -0.75 -10.26
N LYS A 85 -5.64 0.12 -9.27
CA LYS A 85 -5.67 -0.25 -7.85
C LYS A 85 -7.03 -0.78 -7.43
N MET A 86 -8.10 -0.10 -7.84
CA MET A 86 -9.47 -0.53 -7.59
C MET A 86 -9.75 -1.93 -8.17
N GLY A 87 -9.27 -2.22 -9.38
CA GLY A 87 -9.39 -3.55 -9.96
C GLY A 87 -8.67 -4.63 -9.15
N ILE A 88 -7.46 -4.34 -8.67
CA ILE A 88 -6.68 -5.25 -7.82
C ILE A 88 -7.41 -5.50 -6.49
N ASP A 89 -7.94 -4.47 -5.86
CA ASP A 89 -8.67 -4.59 -4.60
C ASP A 89 -9.93 -5.43 -4.74
N ALA A 90 -10.68 -5.25 -5.84
CA ALA A 90 -11.84 -6.08 -6.14
C ALA A 90 -11.47 -7.56 -6.28
N ILE A 91 -10.34 -7.86 -6.92
CA ILE A 91 -9.83 -9.23 -7.05
C ILE A 91 -9.42 -9.82 -5.69
N ILE A 92 -8.72 -9.05 -4.84
CA ILE A 92 -8.34 -9.50 -3.50
C ILE A 92 -9.58 -9.84 -2.67
N ILE A 93 -10.60 -8.97 -2.70
CA ILE A 93 -11.87 -9.19 -2.01
C ILE A 93 -12.57 -10.45 -2.55
N LEU A 94 -12.59 -10.65 -3.87
CA LEU A 94 -13.22 -11.82 -4.47
C LEU A 94 -12.54 -13.14 -4.07
N MET A 95 -11.21 -13.16 -3.99
CA MET A 95 -10.46 -14.36 -3.62
C MET A 95 -10.49 -14.62 -2.11
N VAL A 96 -10.20 -13.61 -1.30
CA VAL A 96 -9.95 -13.76 0.14
C VAL A 96 -11.21 -13.53 0.96
N GLY A 97 -12.14 -12.69 0.50
CA GLY A 97 -13.40 -12.41 1.18
C GLY A 97 -14.28 -13.66 1.37
N ARG A 98 -14.12 -14.68 0.52
CA ARG A 98 -14.83 -15.96 0.65
C ARG A 98 -14.43 -16.79 1.87
N THR A 99 -13.28 -16.51 2.47
CA THR A 99 -12.77 -17.25 3.64
C THR A 99 -13.40 -16.80 4.96
N ASN A 100 -14.22 -15.73 4.94
CA ASN A 100 -14.79 -15.05 6.11
C ASN A 100 -13.76 -14.72 7.22
N ASN A 101 -12.48 -14.66 6.87
CA ASN A 101 -11.40 -14.37 7.80
C ASN A 101 -10.93 -12.93 7.60
N GLN A 102 -11.38 -12.05 8.49
CA GLN A 102 -11.11 -10.61 8.41
C GLN A 102 -9.61 -10.29 8.55
N ILE A 103 -8.84 -11.09 9.31
CA ILE A 103 -7.39 -10.91 9.46
C ILE A 103 -6.68 -11.27 8.15
N LEU A 104 -7.07 -12.37 7.51
CA LEU A 104 -6.51 -12.79 6.22
C LEU A 104 -6.82 -11.76 5.12
N LEU A 105 -8.03 -11.23 5.08
CA LEU A 105 -8.41 -10.18 4.13
C LEU A 105 -7.57 -8.91 4.36
N THR A 106 -7.45 -8.46 5.61
CA THR A 106 -6.64 -7.29 5.97
C THR A 106 -5.18 -7.51 5.56
N PHE A 107 -4.62 -8.68 5.83
CA PHE A 107 -3.27 -9.05 5.44
C PHE A 107 -3.04 -8.99 3.92
N ALA A 108 -3.95 -9.58 3.14
CA ALA A 108 -3.86 -9.58 1.69
C ALA A 108 -3.92 -8.16 1.11
N MET A 109 -4.76 -7.29 1.69
CA MET A 109 -4.84 -5.88 1.29
C MET A 109 -3.55 -5.11 1.60
N GLU A 110 -2.94 -5.32 2.77
CA GLU A 110 -1.66 -4.67 3.11
C GLU A 110 -0.53 -5.11 2.18
N ILE A 111 -0.43 -6.41 1.86
CA ILE A 111 0.52 -6.91 0.85
C ILE A 111 0.24 -6.26 -0.51
N GLY A 112 -1.03 -6.16 -0.89
CA GLY A 112 -1.46 -5.51 -2.13
C GLY A 112 -0.97 -4.06 -2.22
N ILE A 113 -1.05 -3.29 -1.14
CA ILE A 113 -0.53 -1.91 -1.09
C ILE A 113 0.98 -1.90 -1.32
N VAL A 114 1.74 -2.73 -0.60
CA VAL A 114 3.21 -2.79 -0.70
C VAL A 114 3.64 -3.17 -2.12
N LEU A 115 3.07 -4.24 -2.69
CA LEU A 115 3.41 -4.71 -4.03
C LEU A 115 3.04 -3.67 -5.09
N PHE A 116 1.83 -3.11 -5.02
CA PHE A 116 1.35 -2.16 -6.01
C PHE A 116 2.11 -0.83 -5.95
N GLY A 117 2.33 -0.29 -4.76
CA GLY A 117 3.12 0.93 -4.56
C GLY A 117 4.55 0.77 -5.07
N SER A 118 5.16 -0.40 -4.84
CA SER A 118 6.49 -0.73 -5.37
C SER A 118 6.48 -0.79 -6.90
N MET A 119 5.48 -1.44 -7.50
CA MET A 119 5.34 -1.53 -8.96
C MET A 119 5.22 -0.15 -9.61
N ILE A 120 4.46 0.79 -9.03
CA ILE A 120 4.35 2.15 -9.56
C ILE A 120 5.70 2.86 -9.55
N MET A 121 6.44 2.79 -8.44
CA MET A 121 7.75 3.44 -8.33
C MET A 121 8.78 2.87 -9.32
N ILE A 122 8.78 1.55 -9.53
CA ILE A 122 9.60 0.89 -10.57
C ILE A 122 9.16 1.34 -11.95
N PHE A 123 7.85 1.33 -12.23
CA PHE A 123 7.31 1.70 -13.52
C PHE A 123 7.67 3.14 -13.92
N LEU A 124 7.52 4.08 -12.98
CA LEU A 124 7.95 5.47 -13.15
C LEU A 124 9.45 5.54 -13.43
N SER A 125 10.26 4.77 -12.70
CA SER A 125 11.71 4.73 -12.92
C SER A 125 12.08 4.13 -14.30
N CYS A 126 11.41 3.07 -14.76
CA CYS A 126 11.70 2.40 -16.03
C CYS A 126 11.27 3.22 -17.25
N ILE A 127 10.00 3.66 -17.30
CA ILE A 127 9.45 4.35 -18.47
C ILE A 127 10.15 5.69 -18.69
N LEU A 128 10.40 6.44 -17.62
CA LEU A 128 10.89 7.81 -17.75
C LEU A 128 12.41 7.91 -17.87
N GLN A 129 13.18 6.89 -17.45
CA GLN A 129 14.61 6.81 -17.73
C GLN A 129 14.93 6.29 -19.15
N LYS A 130 13.92 5.89 -19.95
CA LYS A 130 14.09 5.21 -21.25
C LYS A 130 15.07 4.02 -21.19
N ARG A 131 15.28 3.41 -20.02
CA ARG A 131 16.18 2.28 -19.86
C ARG A 131 15.44 0.99 -20.16
N LYS A 132 16.14 0.03 -20.81
CA LYS A 132 15.76 -1.38 -20.68
C LYS A 132 15.92 -1.75 -19.21
N PHE A 133 14.91 -2.40 -18.63
CA PHE A 133 14.98 -2.95 -17.28
C PHE A 133 16.11 -4.00 -17.23
N VAL A 134 17.30 -3.58 -16.80
CA VAL A 134 18.46 -4.45 -16.64
C VAL A 134 18.62 -4.71 -15.15
N TRP A 135 18.48 -5.97 -14.77
CA TRP A 135 18.66 -6.45 -13.40
C TRP A 135 20.13 -6.32 -13.00
N ASP A 136 20.52 -5.19 -12.40
CA ASP A 136 21.88 -4.97 -11.89
C ASP A 136 22.03 -5.50 -10.45
N LYS A 137 23.27 -5.66 -10.00
CA LYS A 137 23.68 -6.15 -8.67
C LYS A 137 23.07 -5.35 -7.51
N SER A 138 22.65 -4.11 -7.75
CA SER A 138 21.97 -3.25 -6.77
C SER A 138 20.49 -3.58 -6.59
N LEU A 139 19.79 -4.07 -7.62
CA LEU A 139 18.43 -4.61 -7.50
C LEU A 139 18.38 -5.89 -6.65
N ASN A 140 19.52 -6.58 -6.49
CA ASN A 140 19.63 -7.70 -5.55
C ASN A 140 19.54 -7.25 -4.09
N LYS A 141 20.02 -6.02 -3.77
CA LYS A 141 19.81 -5.41 -2.45
C LYS A 141 18.35 -5.05 -2.26
N TYR A 142 17.67 -4.60 -3.32
CA TYR A 142 16.23 -4.35 -3.31
C TYR A 142 15.41 -5.63 -3.09
N ALA A 143 15.71 -6.72 -3.80
CA ALA A 143 15.08 -8.01 -3.58
C ALA A 143 15.26 -8.48 -2.13
N GLY A 144 16.42 -8.21 -1.52
CA GLY A 144 16.67 -8.44 -0.10
C GLY A 144 15.80 -7.58 0.83
N VAL A 145 15.67 -6.28 0.57
CA VAL A 145 14.82 -5.38 1.40
C VAL A 145 13.33 -5.72 1.25
N LEU A 146 12.87 -5.94 0.01
CA LEU A 146 11.49 -6.35 -0.28
C LEU A 146 11.18 -7.72 0.35
N GLY A 147 12.09 -8.68 0.20
CA GLY A 147 11.98 -10.00 0.81
C GLY A 147 11.97 -9.95 2.35
N GLY A 148 12.83 -9.13 2.95
CA GLY A 148 12.84 -8.90 4.40
C GLY A 148 11.53 -8.26 4.90
N THR A 149 10.99 -7.30 4.15
CA THR A 149 9.71 -6.66 4.45
C THR A 149 8.58 -7.68 4.40
N ILE A 150 8.50 -8.48 3.32
CA ILE A 150 7.53 -9.58 3.19
C ILE A 150 7.69 -10.60 4.32
N GLY A 151 8.92 -10.91 4.73
CA GLY A 151 9.21 -11.80 5.86
C GLY A 151 8.67 -11.27 7.19
N ILE A 152 8.85 -9.98 7.49
CA ILE A 152 8.28 -9.33 8.67
C ILE A 152 6.74 -9.41 8.64
N TYR A 153 6.14 -9.14 7.48
CA TYR A 153 4.70 -9.29 7.28
C TYR A 153 4.21 -10.72 7.52
N ALA A 154 4.92 -11.72 7.00
CA ALA A 154 4.59 -13.13 7.19
C ALA A 154 4.68 -13.53 8.67
N ILE A 155 5.73 -13.14 9.39
CA ILE A 155 5.89 -13.41 10.83
C ILE A 155 4.75 -12.76 11.62
N ALA A 156 4.45 -11.49 11.36
CA ALA A 156 3.34 -10.80 12.01
C ALA A 156 2.01 -11.49 11.72
N PHE A 157 1.77 -11.90 10.48
CA PHE A 157 0.57 -12.65 10.10
C PHE A 157 0.45 -13.97 10.85
N PHE A 158 1.49 -14.80 10.86
CA PHE A 158 1.45 -16.08 11.57
C PHE A 158 1.23 -15.88 13.08
N TYR A 159 1.84 -14.85 13.68
CA TYR A 159 1.63 -14.50 15.07
C TYR A 159 0.16 -14.14 15.37
N PHE A 160 -0.43 -13.22 14.60
CA PHE A 160 -1.83 -12.82 14.80
C PHE A 160 -2.82 -13.92 14.41
N TYR A 161 -2.52 -14.70 13.37
CA TYR A 161 -3.34 -15.82 12.91
C TYR A 161 -3.35 -16.97 13.93
N SER A 162 -2.21 -17.29 14.54
CA SER A 162 -2.15 -18.25 15.65
C SER A 162 -2.99 -17.79 16.85
N LYS A 163 -2.90 -16.49 17.18
CA LYS A 163 -3.72 -15.89 18.25
C LYS A 163 -5.22 -15.91 17.93
N TYR A 164 -5.59 -15.72 16.66
CA TYR A 164 -6.95 -15.86 16.17
C TYR A 164 -7.48 -17.29 16.28
N GLN A 165 -6.67 -18.29 15.88
CA GLN A 165 -7.06 -19.70 16.04
C GLN A 165 -7.20 -20.11 17.51
N ALA A 166 -6.40 -19.54 18.42
CA ALA A 166 -6.56 -19.76 19.86
C ALA A 166 -7.88 -19.20 20.42
N LEU A 167 -8.51 -18.23 19.74
CA LEU A 167 -9.84 -17.69 20.05
C LEU A 167 -10.98 -18.49 19.38
N ALA A 168 -10.66 -19.34 18.39
CA ALA A 168 -11.62 -20.13 17.62
C ALA A 168 -12.31 -21.33 18.31
N PRO A 169 -12.06 -21.73 19.59
CA PRO A 169 -12.88 -22.79 20.21
C PRO A 169 -14.36 -22.41 20.42
N TYR A 170 -14.80 -21.19 20.08
CA TYR A 170 -16.15 -20.68 20.42
C TYR A 170 -17.05 -20.37 19.22
N THR A 171 -16.76 -20.95 18.04
CA THR A 171 -17.49 -20.62 16.81
C THR A 171 -18.12 -21.84 16.17
N ASP A 172 -19.07 -22.47 16.85
CA ASP A 172 -20.24 -22.99 16.13
C ASP A 172 -21.29 -21.86 16.08
N ILE A 173 -21.06 -20.89 15.20
CA ILE A 173 -21.87 -19.67 15.05
C ILE A 173 -23.28 -20.05 14.54
N HIS A 174 -23.40 -21.20 13.88
CA HIS A 174 -24.65 -21.69 13.32
C HIS A 174 -25.61 -22.23 14.39
N SER A 175 -25.11 -22.83 15.48
CA SER A 175 -25.94 -23.29 16.60
C SER A 175 -26.27 -22.21 17.63
N LEU A 176 -25.51 -21.10 17.66
CA LEU A 176 -25.72 -19.99 18.61
C LEU A 176 -26.65 -18.89 18.10
N THR A 177 -26.76 -18.70 16.78
CA THR A 177 -27.72 -17.75 16.18
C THR A 177 -29.18 -18.15 16.47
N GLU A 178 -29.42 -19.45 16.69
CA GLU A 178 -30.73 -19.99 17.08
C GLU A 178 -31.07 -19.71 18.56
N SER A 179 -30.07 -19.41 19.40
CA SER A 179 -30.25 -19.25 20.85
C SER A 179 -30.57 -17.82 21.32
N GLY A 180 -30.56 -16.82 20.43
CA GLY A 180 -30.95 -15.43 20.74
C GLY A 180 -30.11 -14.69 21.79
N ASN A 181 -29.08 -15.33 22.35
CA ASN A 181 -28.28 -14.80 23.44
C ASN A 181 -26.83 -14.59 22.98
N ILE A 182 -26.49 -13.35 22.62
CA ILE A 182 -25.13 -12.99 22.22
C ILE A 182 -24.24 -13.09 23.46
N ASN A 183 -23.52 -14.19 23.60
CA ASN A 183 -22.66 -14.46 24.75
C ASN A 183 -21.58 -13.36 24.86
N LEU A 184 -21.38 -12.80 26.07
CA LEU A 184 -20.37 -11.77 26.36
C LEU A 184 -18.97 -12.18 25.88
N ASN A 185 -18.65 -13.47 25.91
CA ASN A 185 -17.38 -14.00 25.39
C ASN A 185 -17.24 -13.86 23.86
N ILE A 186 -18.33 -13.91 23.10
CA ILE A 186 -18.33 -13.68 21.64
C ILE A 186 -18.09 -12.20 21.35
N MET A 187 -18.70 -11.30 22.12
CA MET A 187 -18.49 -9.86 22.01
C MET A 187 -17.04 -9.47 22.35
N LEU A 188 -16.49 -10.01 23.45
CA LEU A 188 -15.09 -9.81 23.84
C LEU A 188 -14.11 -10.42 22.82
N GLY A 189 -14.48 -11.57 22.23
CA GLY A 189 -13.73 -12.20 21.14
C GLY A 189 -13.67 -11.30 19.90
N MET A 190 -14.81 -10.79 19.43
CA MET A 190 -14.88 -9.86 18.30
C MET A 190 -14.12 -8.55 18.55
N GLU A 191 -14.23 -7.99 19.75
CA GLU A 191 -13.52 -6.77 20.13
C GLU A 191 -12.00 -6.97 20.11
N SER A 192 -11.54 -8.11 20.63
CA SER A 192 -10.12 -8.47 20.59
C SER A 192 -9.60 -8.67 19.16
N VAL A 193 -10.39 -9.29 18.26
CA VAL A 193 -10.05 -9.47 16.84
C VAL A 193 -9.95 -8.13 16.12
N MET A 194 -10.89 -7.21 16.36
CA MET A 194 -10.82 -5.84 15.85
C MET A 194 -9.58 -5.11 16.34
N GLN A 195 -9.22 -5.27 17.62
CA GLN A 195 -8.02 -4.66 18.19
C GLN A 195 -6.73 -5.22 17.59
N TYR A 196 -6.66 -6.54 17.32
CA TYR A 196 -5.51 -7.14 16.62
C TYR A 196 -5.40 -6.66 15.17
N SER A 197 -6.51 -6.61 14.44
CA SER A 197 -6.53 -6.07 13.07
C SER A 197 -6.08 -4.60 13.03
N ARG A 198 -6.54 -3.79 13.99
CA ARG A 198 -6.12 -2.38 14.12
C ARG A 198 -4.64 -2.24 14.45
N THR A 199 -4.11 -3.09 15.32
CA THR A 199 -2.69 -3.07 15.68
C THR A 199 -1.82 -3.49 14.50
N PHE A 200 -2.24 -4.55 13.79
CA PHE A 200 -1.57 -5.04 12.59
C PHE A 200 -1.54 -3.99 11.47
N THR A 201 -2.66 -3.31 11.22
CA THR A 201 -2.73 -2.26 10.19
C THR A 201 -1.88 -1.04 10.53
N MET A 202 -1.78 -0.64 11.81
CA MET A 202 -0.88 0.44 12.24
C MET A 202 0.60 0.07 12.06
N LEU A 203 0.97 -1.16 12.43
CA LEU A 203 2.34 -1.65 12.24
C LEU A 203 2.69 -1.79 10.76
N SER A 204 1.73 -2.25 9.96
CA SER A 204 1.83 -2.28 8.50
C SER A 204 2.09 -0.89 7.93
N MET A 205 1.34 0.13 8.39
CA MET A 205 1.51 1.51 7.93
C MET A 205 2.92 2.03 8.13
N ILE A 206 3.45 1.87 9.34
CA ILE A 206 4.83 2.29 9.64
C ILE A 206 5.81 1.55 8.72
N THR A 207 5.60 0.25 8.55
CA THR A 207 6.48 -0.62 7.74
C THR A 207 6.50 -0.20 6.27
N TYR A 208 5.35 -0.07 5.62
CA TYR A 208 5.31 0.28 4.20
C TYR A 208 5.73 1.74 3.95
N VAL A 209 5.47 2.67 4.88
CA VAL A 209 5.90 4.08 4.74
C VAL A 209 7.41 4.16 4.74
N ILE A 210 8.07 3.54 5.72
CA ILE A 210 9.54 3.48 5.79
C ILE A 210 10.09 2.80 4.54
N PHE A 211 9.49 1.67 4.16
CA PHE A 211 9.90 0.92 2.98
C PHE A 211 9.81 1.77 1.71
N PHE A 212 8.71 2.48 1.46
CA PHE A 212 8.54 3.32 0.27
C PHE A 212 9.52 4.48 0.21
N ILE A 213 9.81 5.14 1.34
CA ILE A 213 10.81 6.23 1.38
C ILE A 213 12.20 5.69 1.06
N VAL A 214 12.62 4.61 1.73
CA VAL A 214 13.90 3.96 1.48
C VAL A 214 13.99 3.47 0.03
N PHE A 215 12.90 2.92 -0.49
CA PHE A 215 12.83 2.41 -1.84
C PHE A 215 13.00 3.52 -2.88
N TRP A 216 12.33 4.67 -2.67
CA TRP A 216 12.48 5.83 -3.53
C TRP A 216 13.92 6.37 -3.55
N ILE A 217 14.59 6.45 -2.39
CA ILE A 217 15.99 6.88 -2.28
C ILE A 217 16.92 5.96 -3.09
N ILE A 218 16.70 4.65 -3.02
CA ILE A 218 17.50 3.68 -3.78
C ILE A 218 17.31 3.90 -5.28
N LEU A 219 16.06 4.06 -5.73
CA LEU A 219 15.75 4.29 -7.15
C LEU A 219 16.35 5.60 -7.68
N GLN A 220 16.34 6.67 -6.89
CA GLN A 220 16.99 7.94 -7.27
C GLN A 220 18.51 7.80 -7.40
N LYS A 221 19.16 7.12 -6.45
CA LYS A 221 20.61 6.91 -6.47
C LYS A 221 21.08 6.11 -7.68
N GLU A 222 20.26 5.18 -8.16
CA GLU A 222 20.51 4.42 -9.40
C GLU A 222 20.18 5.23 -10.67
N GLY A 223 19.18 6.11 -10.59
CA GLY A 223 18.85 7.10 -11.62
C GLY A 223 20.04 8.01 -11.95
N GLY A 224 20.59 8.67 -10.92
CA GLY A 224 21.69 9.62 -11.07
C GLY A 224 23.00 9.02 -11.63
N ARG A 225 23.28 7.75 -11.30
CA ARG A 225 24.53 7.08 -11.71
C ARG A 225 24.61 6.73 -13.20
N SER A 226 23.50 6.80 -13.92
CA SER A 226 23.45 6.54 -15.36
C SER A 226 23.63 7.81 -16.20
N TYR A 227 23.34 8.99 -15.64
CA TYR A 227 23.58 10.28 -16.30
C TYR A 227 25.06 10.72 -16.26
N GLU A 228 25.88 10.07 -15.43
CA GLU A 228 27.33 10.33 -15.33
C GLU A 228 28.15 9.50 -16.33
N LYS A 229 27.50 8.62 -17.11
CA LYS A 229 28.14 7.71 -18.07
C LYS A 229 27.82 8.01 -19.54
N GLU A 230 27.03 9.04 -19.82
CA GLU A 230 26.86 9.65 -21.15
C GLU A 230 27.60 10.99 -21.19
#